data_AF-A0A0E3QBH9-F1
#
_entry.id   AF-A0A0E3QBH9-F1
#
_cell.length_a   1.000
_cell.length_b   1.000
_cell.length_c   1.000
_cell.angle_alpha   90.00
_cell.angle_beta   90.00
_cell.angle_gamma   90.00
#
_symmetry.space_group_name_H-M   'P 1'
#
loop_
_entity.id
_entity.type
_entity.pdbx_description
1 polymer ?
#
loop_
_entity_poly.entity_id
_entity_poly.type
_entity_poly.pdbx_seq_one_letter_code
_entity_poly.pdbx_strand_id
1 'polypeptide(L)'
;MIELTKENIKLGMSYSSAAAAIGITYETWNNWVKLGREGKSPYASFYAAVQESEADLMRDCLTQLRKAASMGNLESIKFLLERRFPQDWSKKDNINIQARSENVNVNVNPKLKQEETERIRQEILSKLAKPVHDAGNTNC
;
A
#
# COMPACT_ATOMS: atom_id res chain seq x y z
N MET A 1 -15.79 25.60 -5.57
CA MET A 1 -14.99 24.54 -4.93
C MET A 1 -15.73 23.21 -4.91
N ILE A 2 -16.90 23.11 -4.28
CA ILE A 2 -17.69 21.85 -4.24
C ILE A 2 -18.10 21.40 -5.65
N GLU A 3 -18.61 22.28 -6.51
CA GLU A 3 -18.99 21.91 -7.88
C GLU A 3 -17.81 21.37 -8.71
N LEU A 4 -16.69 22.09 -8.74
CA LEU A 4 -15.46 21.62 -9.39
C LEU A 4 -14.98 20.27 -8.83
N THR A 5 -15.18 20.03 -7.52
CA THR A 5 -14.88 18.74 -6.90
C THR A 5 -15.77 17.63 -7.47
N LYS A 6 -17.09 17.87 -7.55
CA LYS A 6 -18.06 16.93 -8.12
C LYS A 6 -17.72 16.60 -9.58
N GLU A 7 -17.39 17.62 -10.37
CA GLU A 7 -16.98 17.45 -11.78
C GLU A 7 -15.72 16.57 -11.91
N ASN A 8 -14.68 16.88 -11.14
CA ASN A 8 -13.43 16.11 -11.15
C ASN A 8 -13.64 14.64 -10.76
N ILE A 9 -14.46 14.37 -9.75
CA ILE A 9 -14.78 12.99 -9.35
C ILE A 9 -15.59 12.28 -10.44
N LYS A 10 -16.57 12.95 -11.06
CA LYS A 10 -17.35 12.38 -12.18
C LYS A 10 -16.50 12.07 -13.42
N LEU A 11 -15.36 12.75 -13.59
CA LEU A 11 -14.36 12.41 -14.62
C LEU A 11 -13.48 11.22 -14.25
N GLY A 12 -13.59 10.69 -13.02
CA GLY A 12 -12.76 9.58 -12.54
C GLY A 12 -11.38 10.01 -12.04
N MET A 13 -11.19 11.29 -11.68
CA MET A 13 -9.93 11.76 -11.13
C MET A 13 -9.65 11.15 -9.75
N SER A 14 -8.36 10.92 -9.45
CA SER A 14 -7.92 10.58 -8.09
C SER A 14 -8.19 11.75 -7.13
N TYR A 15 -8.40 11.47 -5.85
CA TYR A 15 -8.58 12.52 -4.84
C TYR A 15 -7.39 13.47 -4.74
N SER A 16 -6.16 12.98 -4.92
CA SER A 16 -4.96 13.84 -4.93
C SER A 16 -4.99 14.82 -6.10
N SER A 17 -5.41 14.37 -7.29
CA SER A 17 -5.54 15.23 -8.46
C SER A 17 -6.71 16.21 -8.31
N ALA A 18 -7.84 15.77 -7.76
CA ALA A 18 -9.00 16.62 -7.48
C ALA A 18 -8.66 17.69 -6.42
N ALA A 19 -7.92 17.33 -5.37
CA ALA A 19 -7.41 18.25 -4.36
C ALA A 19 -6.51 19.33 -4.97
N ALA A 20 -5.54 18.91 -5.80
CA ALA A 20 -4.67 19.85 -6.53
C ALA A 20 -5.47 20.78 -7.45
N ALA A 21 -6.48 20.26 -8.15
CA ALA A 21 -7.34 21.03 -9.05
C ALA A 21 -8.19 22.10 -8.34
N ILE A 22 -8.55 21.88 -7.07
CA ILE A 22 -9.25 22.89 -6.24
C ILE A 22 -8.28 23.72 -5.39
N GLY A 23 -6.96 23.55 -5.57
CA GLY A 23 -5.92 24.35 -4.92
C GLY A 23 -5.61 23.97 -3.48
N ILE A 24 -5.87 22.72 -3.06
CA ILE A 24 -5.53 22.23 -1.72
C ILE A 24 -4.60 21.02 -1.76
N THR A 25 -3.91 20.76 -0.66
CA THR A 25 -3.10 19.53 -0.52
C THR A 25 -3.99 18.32 -0.26
N TYR A 26 -3.47 17.13 -0.54
CA TYR A 26 -4.18 15.89 -0.27
C TYR A 26 -4.41 15.65 1.24
N GLU A 27 -3.50 16.11 2.09
CA GLU A 27 -3.66 16.07 3.55
C GLU A 27 -4.85 16.91 3.99
N THR A 28 -5.00 18.10 3.40
CA THR A 28 -6.12 19.00 3.67
C THR A 28 -7.44 18.36 3.25
N TRP A 29 -7.48 17.76 2.06
CA TRP A 29 -8.61 16.98 1.58
C TRP A 29 -9.01 15.86 2.55
N ASN A 30 -8.04 15.05 2.98
CA ASN A 30 -8.28 13.94 3.90
C ASN A 30 -8.83 14.42 5.24
N ASN A 31 -8.31 15.55 5.76
CA ASN A 31 -8.84 16.15 6.98
C ASN A 31 -10.29 16.60 6.79
N TRP A 32 -10.63 17.24 5.67
CA TRP A 32 -12.01 17.66 5.39
C TRP A 32 -12.95 16.47 5.26
N VAL A 33 -12.56 15.40 4.55
CA VAL A 33 -13.34 14.17 4.45
C VAL A 33 -13.55 13.54 5.82
N LYS A 34 -12.52 13.49 6.66
CA LYS A 34 -12.62 12.97 8.04
C LYS A 34 -13.61 13.78 8.86
N LEU A 35 -13.46 15.11 8.90
CA LEU A 35 -14.36 16.02 9.63
C LEU A 35 -15.79 15.94 9.09
N GLY A 36 -15.96 15.82 7.79
CA GLY A 36 -17.26 15.68 7.13
C GLY A 36 -17.95 14.36 7.45
N ARG A 37 -17.21 13.24 7.51
CA ARG A 37 -17.73 11.95 7.97
C ARG A 37 -18.17 11.99 9.43
N GLU A 38 -17.51 12.79 10.26
CA GLU A 38 -17.92 13.07 11.65
C GLU A 38 -19.12 14.05 11.75
N GLY A 39 -19.65 14.54 10.62
CA GLY A 39 -20.80 15.44 10.59
C GLY A 39 -20.47 16.89 10.95
N LYS A 40 -19.18 17.28 11.00
CA LYS A 40 -18.78 18.64 11.38
C LYS A 40 -19.01 19.63 10.24
N SER A 41 -19.76 20.69 10.51
CA SER A 41 -19.93 21.82 9.60
C SER A 41 -18.62 22.63 9.51
N PRO A 42 -18.20 23.13 8.33
CA PRO A 42 -18.88 23.03 7.03
C PRO A 42 -18.53 21.77 6.21
N TYR A 43 -17.65 20.90 6.70
CA TYR A 43 -17.10 19.78 5.94
C TYR A 43 -18.08 18.66 5.62
N ALA A 44 -19.20 18.56 6.35
CA ALA A 44 -20.25 17.59 6.09
C ALA A 44 -20.84 17.74 4.67
N SER A 45 -21.04 18.96 4.18
CA SER A 45 -21.57 19.20 2.83
C SER A 45 -20.55 18.83 1.75
N PHE A 46 -19.26 19.12 1.99
CA PHE A 46 -18.18 18.71 1.12
C PHE A 46 -18.11 17.17 1.01
N TYR A 47 -18.16 16.47 2.14
CA TYR A 47 -18.15 15.00 2.17
C TYR A 47 -19.37 14.40 1.46
N ALA A 48 -20.57 14.95 1.69
CA ALA A 48 -21.78 14.51 1.01
C ALA A 48 -21.66 14.69 -0.52
N ALA A 49 -21.13 15.83 -0.97
CA ALA A 49 -20.91 16.08 -2.40
C ALA A 49 -19.91 15.11 -3.04
N VAL A 50 -18.83 14.76 -2.32
CA VAL A 50 -17.88 13.73 -2.76
C VAL A 50 -18.61 12.40 -2.94
N GLN A 51 -19.33 11.92 -1.92
CA GLN A 51 -20.06 10.65 -1.97
C GLN A 51 -21.12 10.62 -3.10
N GLU A 52 -21.87 11.71 -3.27
CA GLU A 52 -22.85 11.86 -4.35
C GLU A 52 -22.18 11.72 -5.73
N SER A 53 -21.06 12.42 -5.94
CA SER A 53 -20.34 12.37 -7.21
C SER A 53 -19.70 11.01 -7.51
N GLU A 54 -19.27 10.26 -6.48
CA GLU A 54 -18.77 8.90 -6.64
C GLU A 54 -19.89 7.92 -7.02
N ALA A 55 -21.06 8.06 -6.41
CA ALA A 55 -22.23 7.27 -6.77
C ALA A 55 -22.65 7.54 -8.22
N ASP A 56 -22.61 8.80 -8.66
CA ASP A 56 -22.86 9.19 -10.04
C ASP A 56 -21.84 8.59 -11.01
N LEU A 57 -20.54 8.72 -10.73
CA LEU A 57 -19.49 8.10 -11.54
C LEU A 57 -19.73 6.59 -11.67
N MET A 58 -20.00 5.91 -10.55
CA MET A 58 -20.24 4.47 -10.54
C MET A 58 -21.46 4.10 -11.39
N ARG A 59 -22.55 4.86 -11.28
CA ARG A 59 -23.77 4.68 -12.08
C ARG A 59 -23.47 4.83 -13.58
N ASP A 60 -22.70 5.84 -13.95
CA ASP A 60 -22.34 6.09 -15.36
C ASP A 60 -21.43 4.97 -15.90
N CYS A 61 -20.41 4.55 -15.14
CA CYS A 61 -19.57 3.41 -15.51
C CYS A 61 -20.37 2.12 -15.70
N LEU A 62 -21.28 1.80 -14.78
CA LEU A 62 -22.14 0.61 -14.88
C LEU A 62 -23.12 0.69 -16.04
N THR A 63 -23.60 1.88 -16.37
CA THR A 63 -24.47 2.12 -17.53
C THR A 63 -23.72 1.81 -18.82
N GLN A 64 -22.48 2.30 -18.94
CA GLN A 64 -21.62 1.99 -20.10
C GLN A 64 -21.24 0.52 -20.16
N LEU A 65 -20.99 -0.10 -19.01
CA LEU A 65 -20.71 -1.53 -18.94
C LEU A 65 -21.90 -2.37 -19.43
N ARG A 66 -23.13 -2.01 -19.02
CA ARG A 66 -24.36 -2.65 -19.50
C ARG A 66 -24.57 -2.45 -21.00
N LYS A 67 -24.24 -1.26 -21.53
CA LYS A 67 -24.26 -1.00 -22.97
C LYS A 67 -23.28 -1.89 -23.71
N ALA A 68 -22.03 -2.00 -23.24
CA ALA A 68 -21.02 -2.89 -23.83
C ALA A 68 -21.46 -4.36 -23.80
N ALA A 69 -22.07 -4.80 -22.69
CA ALA A 69 -22.68 -6.13 -22.59
C ALA A 69 -23.76 -6.35 -23.67
N SER A 70 -24.65 -5.38 -23.89
CA SER A 70 -25.70 -5.49 -24.92
C SER A 70 -25.14 -5.51 -26.35
N MET A 71 -23.94 -4.98 -26.56
CA MET A 71 -23.22 -5.02 -27.85
C MET A 71 -22.41 -6.30 -28.05
N GLY A 72 -22.50 -7.27 -27.13
CA GLY A 72 -21.84 -8.57 -27.25
C GLY A 72 -20.51 -8.71 -26.51
N ASN A 73 -20.13 -7.76 -25.64
CA ASN A 73 -18.96 -7.94 -24.78
C ASN A 73 -19.29 -8.94 -23.65
N LEU A 74 -18.83 -10.18 -23.82
CA LEU A 74 -19.04 -11.28 -22.86
C LEU A 74 -18.35 -11.04 -21.51
N GLU A 75 -17.19 -10.38 -21.48
CA GLU A 75 -16.48 -10.06 -20.24
C GLU A 75 -17.30 -9.09 -19.37
N SER A 76 -17.97 -8.11 -19.98
CA SER A 76 -18.88 -7.20 -19.27
C SER A 76 -20.07 -7.94 -18.65
N ILE A 77 -20.63 -8.93 -19.36
CA ILE A 77 -21.72 -9.78 -18.85
C ILE A 77 -21.20 -10.62 -17.66
N LYS A 78 -20.05 -11.27 -17.83
CA LYS A 78 -19.42 -12.10 -16.81
C LYS A 78 -19.12 -11.30 -15.54
N PHE A 79 -18.53 -10.12 -15.67
CA PHE A 79 -18.24 -9.23 -14.55
C PHE A 79 -19.52 -8.88 -13.76
N LEU A 80 -20.62 -8.55 -14.45
CA LEU A 80 -21.89 -8.23 -13.80
C LEU A 80 -22.47 -9.45 -13.06
N LEU A 81 -22.36 -10.64 -13.64
CA LEU A 81 -22.82 -11.89 -13.02
C LEU A 81 -21.98 -12.25 -11.79
N GLU A 82 -20.65 -12.18 -11.88
CA GLU A 82 -19.73 -12.41 -10.76
C GLU A 82 -20.04 -11.47 -9.58
N ARG A 83 -20.34 -10.19 -9.85
CA ARG A 83 -20.65 -9.20 -8.80
C ARG A 83 -22.05 -9.38 -8.19
N ARG A 84 -23.07 -9.77 -8.98
CA ARG A 84 -24.46 -9.86 -8.49
C ARG A 84 -24.82 -11.23 -7.92
N PHE A 85 -24.22 -12.28 -8.46
CA PHE A 85 -24.48 -13.69 -8.12
C PHE A 85 -23.16 -14.43 -7.83
N PRO A 86 -22.37 -13.98 -6.83
CA PRO A 86 -21.05 -14.55 -6.56
C PRO A 86 -21.11 -16.04 -6.18
N GLN A 87 -22.20 -16.52 -5.58
CA GLN A 87 -22.31 -17.94 -5.21
C GLN A 87 -22.30 -18.88 -6.43
N ASP A 88 -22.92 -18.43 -7.52
CA ASP A 88 -23.08 -19.25 -8.73
C ASP A 88 -21.98 -18.96 -9.77
N TRP A 89 -21.40 -17.76 -9.75
CA TRP A 89 -20.48 -17.29 -10.80
C TRP A 89 -19.06 -16.94 -10.31
N SER A 90 -18.79 -16.92 -9.00
CA SER A 90 -17.44 -16.59 -8.50
C SER A 90 -16.42 -17.67 -8.87
N LYS A 91 -15.18 -17.23 -9.14
CA LYS A 91 -14.05 -18.13 -9.40
C LYS A 91 -13.73 -18.92 -8.13
N LYS A 92 -13.83 -20.24 -8.20
CA LYS A 92 -13.40 -21.14 -7.14
C LYS A 92 -11.92 -21.46 -7.35
N ASP A 93 -11.05 -20.74 -6.66
CA ASP A 93 -9.63 -21.08 -6.63
C ASP A 93 -9.44 -22.28 -5.69
N ASN A 94 -9.23 -23.47 -6.28
CA ASN A 94 -8.81 -24.65 -5.53
C ASN A 94 -7.33 -24.52 -5.16
N ILE A 95 -7.04 -23.81 -4.07
CA ILE A 95 -5.69 -23.72 -3.53
C ILE A 95 -5.40 -25.03 -2.78
N ASN A 96 -4.72 -25.97 -3.44
CA ASN A 96 -4.17 -27.16 -2.80
C ASN A 96 -2.85 -26.79 -2.11
N ILE A 97 -2.91 -26.35 -0.84
CA ILE A 97 -1.73 -26.05 -0.04
C ILE A 97 -1.13 -27.36 0.47
N GLN A 98 -0.22 -27.96 -0.30
CA GLN A 98 0.68 -28.99 0.22
C GLN A 98 1.83 -28.31 0.98
N ALA A 99 1.60 -27.95 2.24
CA ALA A 99 2.65 -27.46 3.11
C ALA A 99 3.61 -28.62 3.47
N ARG A 100 4.69 -28.78 2.70
CA ARG A 100 5.82 -29.62 3.13
C ARG A 100 6.61 -28.86 4.21
N SER A 101 6.45 -29.27 5.46
CA SER A 101 7.29 -28.81 6.56
C SER A 101 8.63 -29.56 6.48
N GLU A 102 9.63 -28.97 5.81
CA GLU A 102 11.00 -29.49 5.85
C GLU A 102 11.64 -29.09 7.19
N ASN A 103 11.86 -30.09 8.06
CA ASN A 103 12.62 -29.90 9.29
C ASN A 103 14.11 -29.80 8.93
N VAL A 104 14.70 -28.60 9.04
CA VAL A 104 16.15 -28.40 8.85
C VAL A 104 16.87 -28.85 10.12
N ASN A 105 17.57 -29.98 10.05
CA ASN A 105 18.41 -30.48 11.14
C ASN A 105 19.85 -29.98 10.95
N VAL A 106 20.25 -28.92 11.67
CA VAL A 106 21.62 -28.39 11.63
C VAL A 106 22.47 -29.12 12.65
N ASN A 107 23.29 -30.07 12.19
CA ASN A 107 24.28 -30.74 13.03
C ASN A 107 25.53 -29.86 13.19
N VAL A 108 25.76 -29.31 14.38
CA VAL A 108 26.92 -28.47 14.68
C VAL A 108 28.01 -29.34 15.34
N ASN A 109 29.11 -29.62 14.62
CA ASN A 109 30.24 -30.33 15.18
C ASN A 109 31.17 -29.37 15.97
N PRO A 110 31.29 -29.48 17.31
CA PRO A 110 31.91 -28.45 18.16
C PRO A 110 33.44 -28.35 18.05
N LYS A 111 34.13 -29.36 17.49
CA LYS A 111 35.61 -29.40 17.47
C LYS A 111 36.26 -28.46 16.45
N LEU A 112 35.56 -28.12 15.36
CA LEU A 112 36.09 -27.25 14.30
C LEU A 112 36.05 -25.75 14.68
N LYS A 113 35.22 -25.37 15.66
CA LYS A 113 34.98 -23.95 15.97
C LYS A 113 36.04 -23.30 16.86
N GLN A 114 36.76 -24.03 17.70
CA GLN A 114 37.61 -23.40 18.72
C GLN A 114 38.82 -22.69 18.09
N GLU A 115 39.48 -23.34 17.13
CA GLU A 115 40.63 -22.75 16.44
C GLU A 115 40.22 -21.57 15.55
N GLU A 116 39.08 -21.68 14.87
CA GLU A 116 38.58 -20.63 13.98
C GLU A 116 38.06 -19.42 14.77
N THR A 117 37.40 -19.66 15.90
CA THR A 117 36.96 -18.59 16.82
C THR A 117 38.16 -17.87 17.43
N GLU A 118 39.22 -18.59 17.79
CA GLU A 118 40.44 -17.98 18.34
C GLU A 118 41.20 -17.16 17.30
N ARG A 119 41.23 -17.61 16.04
CA ARG A 119 41.79 -16.83 14.91
C ARG A 119 41.03 -15.52 14.72
N ILE A 120 39.70 -15.58 14.68
CA ILE A 120 38.84 -14.39 14.54
C ILE A 120 39.05 -13.44 15.74
N ARG A 121 39.18 -13.98 16.95
CA ARG A 121 39.43 -13.19 18.17
C ARG A 121 40.77 -12.44 18.10
N GLN A 122 41.83 -13.10 17.66
CA GLN A 122 43.15 -12.48 17.53
C GLN A 122 43.18 -11.39 16.45
N GLU A 123 42.50 -11.62 15.33
CA GLU A 123 42.39 -10.62 14.27
C GLU A 123 41.71 -9.34 14.77
N ILE A 124 40.62 -9.47 15.55
CA ILE A 124 39.91 -8.32 16.15
C ILE A 124 40.80 -7.56 17.13
N LEU A 125 41.52 -8.26 18.00
CA LEU A 125 42.43 -7.65 18.98
C LEU A 125 43.56 -6.87 18.30
N SER A 126 44.12 -7.40 17.21
CA SER A 126 45.17 -6.73 16.44
C SER A 126 44.69 -5.42 15.78
N LYS A 127 43.42 -5.37 15.35
CA LYS A 127 42.82 -4.17 14.76
C LYS A 127 42.55 -3.08 15.80
N LEU A 128 42.32 -3.47 17.05
CA LEU A 128 42.06 -2.55 18.16
C LEU A 128 43.34 -1.99 18.79
N ALA A 129 44.50 -2.61 18.59
CA ALA A 129 45.76 -2.26 19.27
C ALA A 129 46.67 -1.24 18.53
N LYS A 130 46.21 -0.56 17.48
CA LYS A 130 47.02 0.50 16.83
C LYS A 130 47.13 1.75 17.73
N PRO A 131 48.31 2.39 17.85
CA PRO A 131 48.63 3.29 18.96
C PRO A 131 48.01 4.70 18.85
N VAL A 132 47.66 5.25 20.01
CA VAL A 132 47.41 6.69 20.24
C VAL A 132 48.70 7.43 19.94
N HIS A 133 48.61 8.46 19.09
CA HIS A 133 49.71 9.35 18.74
C HIS A 133 50.21 10.07 20.01
N ASP A 134 51.48 9.84 20.39
CA ASP A 134 52.17 10.59 21.44
C ASP A 134 52.24 12.08 21.05
N ALA A 135 51.54 12.92 21.80
CA ALA A 135 51.69 14.36 21.77
C ALA A 135 52.53 14.80 22.99
N GLY A 136 53.80 15.10 22.72
CA GLY A 136 54.60 16.13 23.40
C GLY A 136 55.12 15.86 24.82
N ASN A 137 56.43 15.65 24.96
CA ASN A 137 57.28 16.49 25.81
C ASN A 137 58.79 16.18 25.58
N THR A 138 59.51 17.12 24.97
CA THR A 138 60.98 17.21 25.06
C THR A 138 61.31 18.51 25.77
N ASN A 139 61.90 18.40 26.97
CA ASN A 139 62.51 19.50 27.70
C ASN A 139 63.73 20.04 26.93
N CYS A 140 63.76 21.35 26.69
CA CYS A 140 64.92 22.25 26.69
C CYS A 140 64.41 23.70 26.68
#